data_AF-A0A926BMR9-F1
#
_entry.id   AF-A0A926BMR9-F1
#
_cell.length_a   1.000
_cell.length_b   1.000
_cell.length_c   1.000
_cell.angle_alpha   90.00
_cell.angle_beta   90.00
_cell.angle_gamma   90.00
#
_symmetry.space_group_name_H-M   'P 1'
#
loop_
_entity.id
_entity.type
_entity.pdbx_description
1 polymer ?
#
loop_
_entity_poly.entity_id
_entity_poly.type
_entity_poly.pdbx_seq_one_letter_code
_entity_poly.pdbx_strand_id
1 'polypeptide(L)'
;FDRNTQIGGALYRREPTGQTPFFFDQIDTRSEAQGLVQGRVASRVTAAFLVRYDIEQSRLFDYGVTVDYRGTSLAPRIGYRKLGGQFSVGFNLVGL
;
A
#
# COMPACT_ATOMS: atom_id res chain seq x y z
N PHE A 1 11.20 -12.93 17.84
CA PHE A 1 10.91 -11.88 16.84
C PHE A 1 12.02 -11.91 15.80
N ASP A 2 11.72 -12.40 14.60
CA ASP A 2 12.68 -12.49 13.50
C ASP A 2 12.97 -11.07 12.97
N ARG A 3 14.23 -10.74 12.69
CA ARG A 3 14.67 -9.37 12.33
C ARG A 3 14.16 -8.88 10.96
N ASN A 4 13.30 -9.63 10.29
CA ASN A 4 12.87 -9.42 8.90
C ASN A 4 11.42 -8.96 8.75
N THR A 5 10.71 -8.70 9.85
CA THR A 5 9.35 -8.16 9.84
C THR A 5 9.38 -6.66 10.09
N GLN A 6 8.86 -5.88 9.15
CA GLN A 6 8.70 -4.43 9.28
C GLN A 6 7.22 -4.12 9.45
N ILE A 7 6.91 -3.43 10.54
CA ILE A 7 5.59 -2.88 10.82
C ILE A 7 5.74 -1.37 10.76
N GLY A 8 5.03 -0.75 9.83
CA GLY A 8 4.98 0.69 9.64
C GLY A 8 3.56 1.19 9.81
N GLY A 9 3.41 2.31 10.48
CA GLY A 9 2.15 3.04 10.58
C GLY A 9 2.41 4.51 10.36
N ALA A 10 1.56 5.17 9.60
CA ALA A 10 1.65 6.60 9.41
C ALA A 10 0.25 7.20 9.33
N LEU A 11 0.12 8.37 9.97
CA LEU A 11 -1.08 9.18 9.93
C LEU A 11 -0.82 10.31 8.95
N TYR A 12 -1.68 10.41 7.94
CA TYR A 12 -1.57 11.46 6.93
C TYR A 12 -2.87 12.25 6.92
N ARG A 13 -2.74 13.58 6.87
CA ARG A 13 -3.82 14.46 6.44
C ARG A 13 -3.68 14.64 4.94
N ARG A 14 -4.63 14.15 4.15
CA ARG A 14 -4.60 14.32 2.70
C ARG A 14 -5.00 15.75 2.36
N GLU A 15 -4.05 16.55 1.88
CA GLU A 15 -4.32 17.88 1.34
C GLU A 15 -4.81 17.79 -0.11
N PRO A 16 -5.76 18.65 -0.53
CA PRO A 16 -6.37 18.55 -1.85
C PRO A 16 -5.37 18.88 -2.96
N THR A 17 -5.27 18.01 -3.98
CA THR A 17 -4.39 18.20 -5.15
C THR A 17 -4.94 19.21 -6.18
N GLY A 18 -5.84 20.11 -5.78
CA GLY A 18 -6.19 21.33 -6.51
C GLY A 18 -6.63 21.21 -7.97
N GLN A 19 -7.12 20.07 -8.46
CA GLN A 19 -7.38 19.85 -9.89
C GLN A 19 -8.85 19.94 -10.33
N THR A 20 -9.68 20.76 -9.67
CA THR A 20 -10.99 21.17 -10.24
C THR A 20 -11.39 22.56 -9.75
N PRO A 21 -11.57 23.56 -10.65
CA PRO A 21 -11.89 24.93 -10.28
C PRO A 21 -13.40 25.19 -10.44
N PHE A 22 -14.26 24.52 -9.69
CA PHE A 22 -15.68 24.93 -9.63
C PHE A 22 -16.23 24.85 -8.21
N PHE A 23 -17.02 25.86 -7.91
CA PHE A 23 -17.46 26.31 -6.60
C PHE A 23 -18.35 25.26 -5.89
N PHE A 24 -18.14 25.11 -4.58
CA PHE A 24 -18.97 24.35 -3.61
C PHE A 24 -18.78 22.83 -3.45
N ASP A 25 -17.65 22.25 -3.84
CA ASP A 25 -17.33 20.90 -3.34
C ASP A 25 -16.76 21.00 -1.91
N GLN A 26 -17.50 20.44 -0.97
CA GLN A 26 -17.06 20.24 0.41
C GLN A 26 -15.66 19.63 0.39
N ILE A 27 -14.69 20.39 0.88
CA ILE A 27 -13.29 20.01 0.95
C ILE A 27 -13.20 18.89 1.99
N ASP A 28 -13.35 17.65 1.53
CA ASP A 28 -13.37 16.45 2.35
C ASP A 28 -11.93 16.18 2.84
N THR A 29 -11.56 16.88 3.90
CA THR A 29 -10.24 16.84 4.51
C THR A 29 -10.15 15.57 5.36
N ARG A 30 -10.00 14.41 4.71
CA ARG A 30 -10.09 13.13 5.42
C ARG A 30 -8.82 12.81 6.18
N SER A 31 -8.97 12.55 7.48
CA SER A 31 -7.93 12.00 8.33
C SER A 31 -7.75 10.51 8.06
N GLU A 32 -6.59 10.11 7.54
CA GLU A 32 -6.32 8.73 7.14
C GLU A 32 -5.28 8.07 8.06
N ALA A 33 -5.61 6.86 8.52
CA ALA A 33 -4.64 5.97 9.13
C ALA A 33 -4.17 4.93 8.11
N GLN A 34 -2.86 4.86 7.89
CA GLN A 34 -2.23 3.86 7.04
C GLN A 34 -1.41 2.90 7.87
N GLY A 35 -1.65 1.60 7.70
CA GLY A 35 -0.82 0.52 8.22
C GLY A 35 -0.18 -0.26 7.09
N LEU A 36 1.12 -0.55 7.23
CA LEU A 36 1.86 -1.45 6.36
C LEU A 36 2.52 -2.50 7.22
N VAL A 37 2.26 -3.77 6.91
CA VAL A 37 2.99 -4.90 7.49
C VAL A 37 3.66 -5.61 6.33
N GLN A 38 4.98 -5.71 6.36
CA GLN A 38 5.72 -6.49 5.38
C GLN A 38 6.74 -7.38 6.06
N GLY A 39 6.94 -8.57 5.50
CA GLY A 39 7.84 -9.53 6.09
C GLY A 39 8.27 -10.59 5.10
N ARG A 40 9.46 -11.13 5.36
CA ARG A 40 9.93 -12.32 4.66
C ARG A 40 9.15 -13.53 5.16
N VAL A 41 8.39 -14.17 4.27
CA VAL A 41 7.61 -15.39 4.58
C VAL A 41 8.35 -16.67 4.19
N ALA A 42 9.30 -16.56 3.26
CA ALA A 42 10.25 -17.62 2.91
C ALA A 42 11.59 -17.00 2.47
N SER A 43 12.65 -17.78 2.35
CA SER A 43 14.02 -17.29 2.06
C SER A 43 14.10 -16.28 0.91
N ARG A 44 13.25 -16.42 -0.11
CA ARG A 44 13.17 -15.55 -1.28
C ARG A 44 11.81 -14.89 -1.48
N VAL A 45 10.88 -15.00 -0.53
CA VAL A 45 9.53 -14.48 -0.67
C VAL A 45 9.24 -13.45 0.41
N THR A 46 8.81 -12.26 -0.01
CA THR A 46 8.32 -11.20 0.87
C THR A 46 6.83 -11.02 0.59
N ALA A 47 6.03 -11.02 1.66
CA ALA A 47 4.63 -10.62 1.58
C ALA A 47 4.47 -9.25 2.25
N ALA A 48 3.62 -8.40 1.69
CA ALA A 48 3.21 -7.16 2.30
C ALA A 48 1.69 -7.01 2.29
N PHE A 49 1.18 -6.44 3.35
CA PHE A 49 -0.21 -6.09 3.55
C PHE A 49 -0.31 -4.61 3.87
N LEU A 50 -1.09 -3.90 3.07
CA LEU A 50 -1.39 -2.49 3.24
C LEU A 50 -2.85 -2.33 3.65
N VAL A 51 -3.11 -1.49 4.64
CA VAL A 51 -4.46 -1.14 5.08
C VAL A 51 -4.57 0.38 5.19
N ARG A 52 -5.68 0.95 4.73
CA ARG A 52 -5.99 2.37 4.88
C ARG A 52 -7.40 2.55 5.42
N TYR A 53 -7.49 3.27 6.51
CA TYR A 53 -8.69 3.46 7.30
C TYR A 53 -9.03 4.94 7.38
N ASP A 54 -10.30 5.25 7.13
CA ASP A 54 -10.86 6.58 7.30
C ASP A 54 -11.30 6.71 8.76
N ILE A 55 -10.60 7.57 9.50
CA ILE A 55 -10.79 7.71 10.96
C ILE A 55 -12.14 8.36 11.25
N GLU A 56 -12.53 9.34 10.45
CA GLU A 56 -13.75 10.15 10.67
C GLU A 56 -15.00 9.32 10.42
N GLN A 57 -15.00 8.53 9.35
CA GLN A 57 -16.12 7.66 8.99
C GLN A 57 -16.01 6.27 9.62
N SER A 58 -14.97 6.03 10.41
CA SER A 58 -14.66 4.75 11.06
C SER A 58 -14.76 3.56 10.10
N ARG A 59 -14.29 3.73 8.85
CA ARG A 59 -14.44 2.71 7.79
C ARG A 59 -13.12 2.34 7.13
N LEU A 60 -12.98 1.05 6.86
CA LEU A 60 -11.93 0.55 5.99
C LEU A 60 -12.31 0.81 4.52
N PHE A 61 -11.58 1.67 3.83
CA PHE A 61 -11.89 2.00 2.44
C PHE A 61 -10.91 1.39 1.44
N ASP A 62 -9.69 1.03 1.85
CA ASP A 62 -8.68 0.45 0.97
C ASP A 62 -7.79 -0.56 1.70
N TYR A 63 -7.47 -1.64 1.01
CA TYR A 63 -6.46 -2.60 1.43
C TYR A 63 -5.77 -3.18 0.20
N GLY A 64 -4.53 -3.59 0.38
CA GLY A 64 -3.74 -4.22 -0.67
C GLY A 64 -2.87 -5.35 -0.13
N VAL A 65 -2.62 -6.33 -0.99
CA VAL A 65 -1.71 -7.43 -0.72
C VAL A 65 -0.71 -7.50 -1.84
N THR A 66 0.57 -7.62 -1.52
CA THR A 66 1.62 -7.85 -2.52
C THR A 66 2.51 -9.01 -2.11
N VAL A 67 2.93 -9.78 -3.09
CA VAL A 67 3.90 -10.87 -2.94
C VAL A 67 5.04 -10.63 -3.92
N ASP A 68 6.25 -10.61 -3.37
CA ASP A 68 7.50 -10.40 -4.08
C ASP A 68 8.37 -11.66 -3.97
N TYR A 69 8.90 -12.12 -5.10
CA TYR A 69 9.94 -13.14 -5.12
C TYR A 69 11.28 -12.52 -5.50
N ARG A 70 12.34 -12.80 -4.74
CA ARG A 70 13.71 -12.34 -5.01
C ARG A 70 14.49 -13.44 -5.73
N GLY A 71 14.56 -13.35 -7.06
CA GLY A 71 15.47 -14.15 -7.87
C GLY A 71 16.86 -13.53 -7.98
N THR A 72 17.75 -14.23 -8.69
CA THR A 72 19.15 -13.82 -8.89
C THR A 72 19.31 -12.69 -9.90
N SER A 73 18.41 -12.60 -10.89
CA SER A 73 18.43 -11.60 -11.97
C SER A 73 17.09 -10.87 -12.13
N LEU A 74 16.02 -11.49 -11.62
CA LEU A 74 14.64 -11.02 -11.74
C LEU A 74 13.95 -11.14 -10.39
N ALA A 75 13.19 -10.12 -10.01
CA ALA A 75 12.30 -10.13 -8.88
C ALA A 75 10.86 -9.87 -9.34
N PRO A 76 10.08 -10.91 -9.67
CA PRO A 76 8.67 -10.75 -10.00
C PRO A 76 7.86 -10.35 -8.75
N ARG A 77 6.86 -9.51 -9.00
CA ARG A 77 5.92 -8.95 -8.03
C ARG A 77 4.50 -9.17 -8.53
N ILE A 78 3.63 -9.62 -7.65
CA ILE A 78 2.19 -9.68 -7.90
C ILE A 78 1.49 -8.92 -6.77
N GLY A 79 0.47 -8.14 -7.12
CA GLY A 79 -0.29 -7.33 -6.19
C GLY A 79 -1.78 -7.28 -6.51
N TYR A 80 -2.57 -7.11 -5.45
CA TYR A 80 -3.98 -6.78 -5.53
C TYR A 80 -4.29 -5.60 -4.61
N ARG A 81 -5.16 -4.70 -5.06
CA ARG A 81 -5.65 -3.56 -4.29
C ARG A 81 -7.17 -3.44 -4.45
N LYS A 82 -7.87 -3.32 -3.31
CA LYS A 82 -9.33 -3.20 -3.28
C LYS A 82 -9.80 -1.88 -3.90
N LEU A 83 -9.15 -0.76 -3.56
CA LEU A 83 -9.53 0.55 -4.08
C LEU A 83 -9.24 0.60 -5.59
N GLY A 84 -10.32 0.69 -6.39
CA GLY A 84 -10.25 0.61 -7.85
C GLY A 84 -10.17 -0.80 -8.42
N GLY A 85 -10.22 -1.85 -7.59
CA GLY A 85 -10.20 -3.25 -8.04
C GLY A 85 -8.96 -3.61 -8.86
N GLN A 86 -7.80 -3.04 -8.51
CA GLN A 86 -6.61 -3.12 -9.33
C GLN A 86 -5.81 -4.40 -9.03
N PHE A 87 -5.48 -5.13 -10.09
CA PHE A 87 -4.48 -6.18 -10.07
C PHE A 87 -3.20 -5.68 -10.75
N SER A 88 -2.05 -5.98 -10.15
CA SER A 88 -0.75 -5.57 -10.68
C SER A 88 0.20 -6.75 -10.77
N VAL A 89 0.92 -6.81 -11.89
CA VAL A 89 2.03 -7.73 -12.11
C VAL A 89 3.21 -6.90 -12.57
N GLY A 90 4.37 -7.13 -11.98
CA GLY A 90 5.60 -6.45 -12.34
C GLY A 90 6.79 -7.35 -12.14
N PHE A 91 7.93 -6.92 -12.65
CA PHE A 91 9.21 -7.55 -12.40
C PHE A 91 10.25 -6.46 -12.30
N ASN A 92 11.17 -6.61 -11.35
CA ASN A 92 12.35 -5.78 -11.26
C ASN A 92 13.54 -6.58 -11.75
N LEU A 93 14.42 -5.97 -12.54
CA LEU A 93 15.74 -6.52 -12.80
C LEU A 93 16.59 -6.27 -11.55
N VAL A 94 17.05 -7.33 -10.92
CA VAL A 94 17.91 -7.28 -9.72
C VAL A 94 19.16 -8.07 -10.05
N GLY A 95 20.23 -7.37 -10.36
CA GLY A 95 21.51 -7.96 -10.75
C GLY A 95 22.25 -7.03 -11.70
N LEU A 96 23.20 -6.30 -11.14
CA LEU A 96 24.46 -5.91 -11.80
C LEU A 96 25.57 -6.22 -10.79
#